data_AF-A0A6A6S8Z1-F1
#
_entry.id   AF-A0A6A6S8Z1-F1
#
_cell.length_a   1.000
_cell.length_b   1.000
_cell.length_c   1.000
_cell.angle_alpha   90.00
_cell.angle_beta   90.00
_cell.angle_gamma   90.00
#
_symmetry.space_group_name_H-M   'P 1'
#
loop_
_entity.id
_entity.type
_entity.pdbx_description
1 polymer ?
#
loop_
_entity_poly.entity_id
_entity_poly.type
_entity_poly.pdbx_seq_one_letter_code
_entity_poly.pdbx_strand_id
1 'polypeptide(L)'
;MPSHGVIDHEEATQLKNSVDQAVEGKIWHEHNDGAKKWRYKLRTCFKPPILCCEACFVPCVAFGEIHHHVHPIPGKRYELVNTSCIIWCLASCFCVHWVMTAMQLHDIREIFDINGSCLRDILKACCCQPCSMVQATKQLKYEKEKEKEEERKNDTKKRADSSGNGVVDQQYAGEVMVMVPQSTEAPRKLEGQQAGESHVAPSETVSQKQDQASTQVPLQVSLEPDEVLLLQTQTRV
;
A
#
# COMPACT_ATOMS: atom_id res chain seq x y z
N MET A 1 3.88 -18.58 -19.74
CA MET A 1 3.74 -17.42 -18.82
C MET A 1 2.44 -16.74 -19.23
N PRO A 2 1.42 -16.63 -18.36
CA PRO A 2 0.22 -15.91 -18.73
C PRO A 2 0.63 -14.48 -19.10
N SER A 3 0.26 -14.06 -20.31
CA SER A 3 0.51 -12.70 -20.78
C SER A 3 -0.38 -11.77 -19.97
N HIS A 4 0.16 -11.21 -18.91
CA HIS A 4 -0.47 -10.08 -18.25
C HIS A 4 -0.45 -8.94 -19.27
N GLY A 5 -1.62 -8.47 -19.68
CA GLY A 5 -1.71 -7.25 -20.45
C GLY A 5 -1.03 -6.12 -19.66
N VAL A 6 -0.56 -5.09 -20.37
CA VAL A 6 0.06 -3.90 -19.73
C VAL A 6 -0.88 -3.24 -18.71
N ILE A 7 -2.19 -3.50 -18.82
CA ILE A 7 -3.23 -3.08 -17.90
C ILE A 7 -3.70 -4.30 -17.09
N ASP A 8 -3.52 -4.22 -15.79
CA ASP A 8 -4.05 -5.16 -14.81
C ASP A 8 -5.39 -4.65 -14.28
N HIS A 9 -6.44 -5.45 -14.44
CA HIS A 9 -7.79 -5.09 -14.04
C HIS A 9 -7.96 -4.99 -12.51
N GLU A 10 -7.17 -5.71 -11.72
CA GLU A 10 -7.22 -5.65 -10.26
C GLU A 10 -6.63 -4.33 -9.77
N GLU A 11 -5.47 -3.91 -10.30
CA GLU A 11 -4.90 -2.59 -10.00
C GLU A 11 -5.81 -1.45 -10.46
N ALA A 12 -6.41 -1.57 -11.65
CA ALA A 12 -7.37 -0.59 -12.15
C ALA A 12 -8.59 -0.47 -11.23
N THR A 13 -9.07 -1.59 -10.69
CA THR A 13 -10.21 -1.63 -9.76
C THR A 13 -9.86 -1.00 -8.41
N GLN A 14 -8.68 -1.29 -7.86
CA GLN A 14 -8.21 -0.66 -6.61
C GLN A 14 -8.15 0.86 -6.75
N LEU A 15 -7.54 1.34 -7.82
CA LEU A 15 -7.43 2.77 -8.06
C LEU A 15 -8.80 3.43 -8.27
N LYS A 16 -9.70 2.77 -8.99
CA LYS A 16 -11.09 3.23 -9.15
C LYS A 16 -11.78 3.38 -7.79
N ASN A 17 -11.64 2.39 -6.91
CA ASN A 17 -12.24 2.43 -5.58
C ASN A 17 -11.69 3.59 -4.75
N SER A 18 -10.38 3.84 -4.78
CA SER A 18 -9.78 5.00 -4.11
C SER A 18 -10.33 6.32 -4.67
N VAL A 19 -10.51 6.43 -5.98
CA VAL A 19 -11.08 7.64 -6.62
C VAL A 19 -12.53 7.84 -6.21
N ASP A 20 -13.35 6.78 -6.26
CA ASP A 20 -14.76 6.84 -5.87
C ASP A 20 -14.88 7.29 -4.41
N GLN A 21 -14.05 6.75 -3.50
CA GLN A 21 -14.02 7.16 -2.10
C GLN A 21 -13.59 8.63 -1.91
N ALA A 22 -12.65 9.11 -2.73
CA ALA A 22 -12.22 10.51 -2.71
C ALA A 22 -13.37 11.45 -3.12
N VAL A 23 -14.09 11.09 -4.19
CA VAL A 23 -15.22 11.86 -4.73
C VAL A 23 -16.41 11.86 -3.78
N GLU A 24 -16.68 10.74 -3.12
CA GLU A 24 -17.77 10.60 -2.14
C GLU A 24 -17.49 11.31 -0.80
N GLY A 25 -16.31 11.93 -0.66
CA GLY A 25 -15.99 12.72 0.53
C GLY A 25 -15.40 11.91 1.69
N LYS A 26 -15.24 10.59 1.56
CA LYS A 26 -14.86 9.69 2.66
C LYS A 26 -13.39 9.77 3.07
N ILE A 27 -12.53 10.29 2.19
CA ILE A 27 -11.07 10.39 2.39
C ILE A 27 -10.65 11.70 3.11
N TRP A 28 -11.55 12.66 3.28
CA TRP A 28 -11.22 14.02 3.75
C TRP A 28 -11.25 14.21 5.27
N HIS A 29 -11.09 13.14 6.05
CA HIS A 29 -11.06 13.21 7.51
C HIS A 29 -9.65 13.52 8.05
N GLU A 30 -9.58 14.24 9.17
CA GLU A 30 -8.33 14.61 9.84
C GLU A 30 -7.98 13.58 10.92
N HIS A 31 -6.71 13.22 11.04
CA HIS A 31 -6.25 12.26 12.06
C HIS A 31 -6.00 12.94 13.41
N ASN A 32 -6.30 12.21 14.49
CA ASN A 32 -6.12 12.65 15.88
C ASN A 32 -4.65 12.97 16.24
N ASP A 33 -4.45 13.82 17.25
CA ASP A 33 -3.14 14.31 17.71
C ASP A 33 -2.20 13.24 18.31
N GLY A 34 -2.71 12.02 18.56
CA GLY A 34 -1.93 10.88 19.06
C GLY A 34 -1.20 10.07 17.97
N ALA A 35 -1.46 10.34 16.69
CA ALA A 35 -0.89 9.60 15.57
C ALA A 35 0.61 9.91 15.36
N LYS A 36 1.32 9.00 14.68
CA LYS A 36 2.76 9.13 14.43
C LYS A 36 3.04 10.31 13.49
N LYS A 37 4.22 10.90 13.58
CA LYS A 37 4.67 11.93 12.62
C LYS A 37 5.40 11.27 11.44
N TRP A 38 5.34 11.91 10.27
CA TRP A 38 6.19 11.54 9.13
C TRP A 38 7.66 11.47 9.57
N ARG A 39 8.30 10.32 9.36
CA ARG A 39 9.70 10.11 9.74
C ARG A 39 10.65 11.02 8.95
N TYR A 40 10.38 11.16 7.66
CA TYR A 40 11.18 11.97 6.76
C TYR A 40 10.52 13.32 6.51
N LYS A 41 11.31 14.40 6.50
CA LYS A 41 10.82 15.74 6.13
C LYS A 41 10.81 15.90 4.61
N LEU A 42 9.82 16.62 4.08
CA LEU A 42 9.69 16.95 2.66
C LEU A 42 10.95 17.58 2.04
N ARG A 43 11.61 18.47 2.79
CA ARG A 43 12.84 19.16 2.34
C ARG A 43 14.07 18.25 2.20
N THR A 44 13.94 16.96 2.51
CA THR A 44 15.04 15.98 2.43
C THR A 44 14.99 15.17 1.13
N CYS A 45 14.29 15.65 0.09
CA CYS A 45 14.08 14.91 -1.15
C CYS A 45 15.40 14.56 -1.89
N PHE A 46 16.44 15.39 -1.79
CA PHE A 46 17.72 15.20 -2.49
C PHE A 46 18.59 14.00 -2.02
N LYS A 47 18.21 13.31 -0.94
CA LYS A 47 18.98 12.16 -0.41
C LYS A 47 18.09 10.95 -0.26
N PRO A 48 18.21 9.86 -1.04
CA PRO A 48 19.21 9.62 -2.08
C PRO A 48 18.88 10.36 -3.40
N PRO A 49 19.90 10.79 -4.17
CA PRO A 49 19.72 11.61 -5.38
C PRO A 49 19.01 10.87 -6.51
N ILE A 50 19.26 9.56 -6.65
CA ILE A 50 18.63 8.73 -7.69
C ILE A 50 17.11 8.71 -7.53
N LEU A 51 16.61 8.55 -6.30
CA LEU A 51 15.18 8.55 -6.01
C LEU A 51 14.54 9.92 -6.28
N CYS A 52 15.28 11.00 -6.01
CA CYS A 52 14.83 12.35 -6.37
C CYS A 52 14.71 12.50 -7.89
N CYS A 53 15.71 12.05 -8.65
CA CYS A 53 15.68 12.06 -10.11
C CYS A 53 14.52 11.21 -10.65
N GLU A 54 14.29 10.01 -10.11
CA GLU A 54 13.18 9.15 -10.48
C GLU A 54 11.83 9.85 -10.26
N ALA A 55 11.61 10.43 -9.08
CA ALA A 55 10.38 11.17 -8.78
C ALA A 55 10.21 12.47 -9.61
N CYS A 56 11.30 13.08 -10.09
CA CYS A 56 11.26 14.28 -10.91
C CYS A 56 11.05 13.99 -12.41
N PHE A 57 11.77 13.02 -12.97
CA PHE A 57 11.81 12.76 -14.41
C PHE A 57 10.86 11.65 -14.85
N VAL A 58 10.58 10.69 -13.95
CA VAL A 58 9.68 9.57 -14.23
C VAL A 58 8.70 9.38 -13.06
N PRO A 59 7.93 10.42 -12.71
CA PRO A 59 7.02 10.38 -11.57
C PRO A 59 5.97 9.27 -11.65
N CYS A 60 5.60 8.84 -12.86
CA CYS A 60 4.67 7.72 -13.03
C CYS A 60 5.22 6.38 -12.48
N VAL A 61 6.53 6.13 -12.62
CA VAL A 61 7.18 4.90 -12.12
C VAL A 61 7.26 4.93 -10.59
N ALA A 62 7.68 6.06 -10.02
CA ALA A 62 7.70 6.25 -8.57
C ALA A 62 6.28 6.13 -7.97
N PHE A 63 5.25 6.64 -8.67
CA PHE A 63 3.86 6.50 -8.24
C PHE A 63 3.43 5.03 -8.26
N GLY A 64 3.79 4.31 -9.32
CA GLY A 64 3.54 2.88 -9.46
C GLY A 64 4.21 2.04 -8.38
N GLU A 65 5.48 2.33 -8.04
CA GLU A 65 6.23 1.66 -6.97
C GLU A 65 5.52 1.84 -5.63
N ILE A 66 5.16 3.09 -5.29
CA ILE A 66 4.44 3.42 -4.06
C ILE A 66 3.09 2.70 -4.04
N HIS A 67 2.32 2.74 -5.13
CA HIS A 67 0.99 2.14 -5.20
C HIS A 67 1.06 0.63 -4.96
N HIS A 68 2.00 -0.05 -5.60
CA HIS A 68 2.21 -1.48 -5.44
C HIS A 68 2.61 -1.86 -4.00
N HIS A 69 3.25 -0.96 -3.25
CA HIS A 69 3.63 -1.19 -1.87
C HIS A 69 2.51 -0.91 -0.87
N VAL A 70 1.66 0.06 -1.18
CA VAL A 70 0.48 0.42 -0.37
C VAL A 70 -0.62 -0.61 -0.56
N HIS A 71 -0.84 -1.05 -1.79
CA HIS A 71 -1.89 -2.00 -2.18
C HIS A 71 -1.29 -3.28 -2.77
N PRO A 72 -0.69 -4.15 -1.94
CA PRO A 72 -0.06 -5.38 -2.40
C PRO A 72 -1.11 -6.39 -2.90
N ILE A 73 -0.92 -6.88 -4.13
CA ILE A 73 -1.72 -7.97 -4.72
C ILE A 73 -1.01 -9.30 -4.47
N PRO A 74 -1.67 -10.32 -3.87
CA PRO A 74 -1.03 -11.59 -3.54
C PRO A 74 -0.53 -12.30 -4.80
N GLY A 75 0.75 -12.70 -4.79
CA GLY A 75 1.38 -13.42 -5.91
C GLY A 75 1.88 -12.53 -7.05
N LYS A 76 1.66 -11.21 -6.99
CA LYS A 76 2.13 -10.27 -8.01
C LYS A 76 3.44 -9.58 -7.61
N ARG A 77 4.38 -9.49 -8.54
CA ARG A 77 5.64 -8.74 -8.36
C ARG A 77 5.51 -7.33 -8.96
N TYR A 78 6.30 -6.41 -8.44
CA TYR A 78 6.39 -5.05 -8.99
C TYR A 78 6.96 -5.08 -10.42
N GLU A 79 6.31 -4.37 -11.33
CA GLU A 79 6.79 -4.09 -12.69
C GLU A 79 6.95 -2.57 -12.86
N LEU A 80 8.00 -2.14 -13.58
CA LEU A 80 8.32 -0.71 -13.74
C LEU A 80 7.16 0.07 -14.39
N VAL A 81 6.53 -0.51 -15.41
CA VAL A 81 5.37 0.08 -16.10
C VAL A 81 4.15 -0.73 -15.73
N ASN A 82 3.49 -0.32 -14.65
CA ASN A 82 2.24 -0.92 -14.20
C ASN A 82 1.02 -0.09 -14.62
N THR A 83 -0.17 -0.57 -14.27
CA THR A 83 -1.44 0.11 -14.57
C THR A 83 -1.48 1.49 -13.93
N SER A 84 -1.00 1.60 -12.69
CA SER A 84 -0.91 2.86 -11.95
C SER A 84 -0.01 3.87 -12.64
N CYS A 85 1.11 3.44 -13.23
CA CYS A 85 2.01 4.28 -14.02
C CYS A 85 1.30 4.86 -15.25
N ILE A 86 0.56 4.03 -16.01
CA ILE A 86 -0.20 4.50 -17.18
C ILE A 86 -1.30 5.47 -16.77
N ILE A 87 -2.08 5.14 -15.75
CA ILE A 87 -3.18 6.00 -15.30
C ILE A 87 -2.66 7.32 -14.76
N TRP A 88 -1.52 7.30 -14.05
CA TRP A 88 -0.86 8.53 -13.60
C TRP A 88 -0.39 9.38 -14.79
N CYS A 89 0.22 8.77 -15.82
CA CYS A 89 0.58 9.48 -17.05
C CYS A 89 -0.64 10.12 -17.73
N LEU A 90 -1.75 9.39 -17.83
CA LEU A 90 -3.01 9.90 -18.38
C LEU A 90 -3.57 11.05 -17.54
N ALA A 91 -3.56 10.91 -16.21
CA ALA A 91 -3.95 11.96 -15.28
C ALA A 91 -3.07 13.22 -15.41
N SER A 92 -1.78 13.04 -15.71
CA SER A 92 -0.87 14.15 -15.99
C SER A 92 -1.26 14.92 -17.26
N CYS A 93 -1.76 14.25 -18.30
CA CYS A 93 -2.27 14.90 -19.51
C CYS A 93 -3.47 15.82 -19.23
N PHE A 94 -4.23 15.57 -18.16
CA PHE A 94 -5.38 16.38 -17.74
C PHE A 94 -5.08 17.27 -16.52
N CYS A 95 -3.81 17.41 -16.11
CA CYS A 95 -3.39 18.21 -14.94
C CYS A 95 -4.02 17.78 -13.60
N VAL A 96 -4.50 16.53 -13.49
CA VAL A 96 -5.10 15.96 -12.25
C VAL A 96 -4.14 15.02 -11.51
N HIS A 97 -2.86 14.99 -11.90
CA HIS A 97 -1.83 14.13 -11.29
C HIS A 97 -1.57 14.42 -9.80
N TRP A 98 -1.75 15.68 -9.36
CA TRP A 98 -1.57 16.06 -7.96
C TRP A 98 -2.68 15.49 -7.07
N VAL A 99 -3.90 15.34 -7.57
CA VAL A 99 -5.01 14.70 -6.83
C VAL A 99 -4.69 13.24 -6.57
N MET A 100 -4.27 12.53 -7.62
CA MET A 100 -3.85 11.12 -7.54
C MET A 100 -2.72 10.93 -6.52
N THR A 101 -1.73 11.82 -6.55
CA THR A 101 -0.61 11.80 -5.61
C THR A 101 -1.08 12.09 -4.17
N ALA A 102 -2.00 13.02 -3.97
CA ALA A 102 -2.57 13.33 -2.67
C ALA A 102 -3.37 12.17 -2.07
N MET A 103 -4.17 11.48 -2.88
CA MET A 103 -4.89 10.28 -2.47
C MET A 103 -3.93 9.17 -2.01
N GLN A 104 -2.86 8.93 -2.77
CA GLN A 104 -1.86 7.95 -2.37
C GLN A 104 -1.13 8.33 -1.07
N LEU A 105 -0.88 9.62 -0.83
CA LEU A 105 -0.33 10.08 0.45
C LEU A 105 -1.31 9.86 1.60
N HIS A 106 -2.61 10.01 1.36
CA HIS A 106 -3.64 9.68 2.34
C HIS A 106 -3.63 8.19 2.68
N ASP A 107 -3.63 7.29 1.69
CA ASP A 107 -3.59 5.83 1.94
C ASP A 107 -2.40 5.44 2.83
N ILE A 108 -1.23 6.04 2.58
CA ILE A 108 -0.02 5.83 3.41
C ILE A 108 -0.25 6.31 4.85
N ARG A 109 -0.94 7.44 5.04
CA ARG A 109 -1.24 7.94 6.39
C ARG A 109 -2.20 7.02 7.12
N GLU A 110 -3.20 6.47 6.43
CA GLU A 110 -4.14 5.53 7.04
C GLU A 110 -3.43 4.24 7.45
N ILE A 111 -2.62 3.65 6.58
CA ILE A 111 -1.93 2.38 6.85
C ILE A 111 -0.94 2.50 8.02
N PHE A 112 -0.21 3.61 8.10
CA PHE A 112 0.84 3.78 9.12
C PHE A 112 0.42 4.61 10.33
N ASP A 113 -0.84 5.03 10.40
CA ASP A 113 -1.39 5.95 11.40
C ASP A 113 -0.52 7.19 11.57
N ILE A 114 -0.36 7.95 10.48
CA ILE A 114 0.45 9.17 10.43
C ILE A 114 -0.46 10.40 10.51
N ASN A 115 -0.17 11.29 11.46
CA ASN A 115 -0.86 12.56 11.63
C ASN A 115 -0.72 13.45 10.38
N GLY A 116 -1.85 14.00 9.94
CA GLY A 116 -1.94 14.91 8.81
C GLY A 116 -3.39 15.16 8.41
N SER A 117 -3.58 16.16 7.56
CA SER A 117 -4.86 16.49 6.96
C SER A 117 -4.77 16.38 5.45
N CYS A 118 -5.91 16.08 4.82
CA CYS A 118 -5.94 15.87 3.37
C CYS A 118 -5.56 17.14 2.58
N LEU A 119 -5.95 18.33 3.06
CA LEU A 119 -5.52 19.61 2.49
C LEU A 119 -3.99 19.77 2.49
N ARG A 120 -3.32 19.33 3.56
CA ARG A 120 -1.84 19.36 3.61
C ARG A 120 -1.23 18.44 2.56
N ASP A 121 -1.86 17.32 2.23
CA ASP A 121 -1.34 16.41 1.21
C ASP A 121 -1.59 16.91 -0.21
N ILE A 122 -2.76 17.53 -0.47
CA ILE A 122 -2.98 18.28 -1.72
C ILE A 122 -1.89 19.33 -1.90
N LEU A 123 -1.65 20.17 -0.89
CA LEU A 123 -0.65 21.25 -0.98
C LEU A 123 0.76 20.69 -1.21
N LYS A 124 1.12 19.60 -0.55
CA LYS A 124 2.40 18.91 -0.80
C LYS A 124 2.49 18.39 -2.22
N ALA A 125 1.45 17.70 -2.70
CA ALA A 125 1.40 17.12 -4.03
C ALA A 125 1.42 18.19 -5.12
N CYS A 126 0.75 19.32 -4.92
CA CYS A 126 0.69 20.43 -5.87
C CYS A 126 1.98 21.26 -5.86
N CYS A 127 2.50 21.66 -4.68
CA CYS A 127 3.64 22.59 -4.60
C CYS A 127 5.01 21.92 -4.72
N CYS A 128 5.15 20.64 -4.35
CA CYS A 128 6.36 19.87 -4.63
C CYS A 128 6.04 18.36 -4.70
N GLN A 129 5.38 17.96 -5.79
CA GLN A 129 5.10 16.56 -6.10
C GLN A 129 6.32 15.62 -5.93
N PRO A 130 7.50 15.88 -6.50
CA PRO A 130 8.62 14.96 -6.34
C PRO A 130 9.06 14.84 -4.88
N CYS A 131 8.98 15.92 -4.09
CA CYS A 131 9.30 15.88 -2.67
C CYS A 131 8.37 14.95 -1.89
N SER A 132 7.06 15.01 -2.18
CA SER A 132 6.07 14.20 -1.48
C SER A 132 6.19 12.73 -1.84
N MET A 133 6.48 12.41 -3.11
CA MET A 133 6.74 11.06 -3.56
C MET A 133 8.01 10.48 -2.93
N VAL A 134 9.11 11.23 -2.90
CA VAL A 134 10.34 10.78 -2.22
C VAL A 134 10.09 10.55 -0.72
N GLN A 135 9.30 11.41 -0.07
CA GLN A 135 8.92 11.24 1.33
C GLN A 135 8.15 9.92 1.53
N ALA A 136 7.16 9.65 0.68
CA ALA A 136 6.36 8.42 0.70
C ALA A 136 7.21 7.16 0.46
N THR A 137 8.04 7.13 -0.59
CA THR A 137 8.89 5.98 -0.91
C THR A 137 9.86 5.67 0.22
N LYS A 138 10.44 6.68 0.88
CA LYS A 138 11.32 6.45 2.04
C LYS A 138 10.59 5.91 3.25
N GLN A 139 9.38 6.39 3.50
CA GLN A 139 8.55 5.88 4.59
C GLN A 139 8.28 4.39 4.36
N LEU A 140 7.87 4.00 3.16
CA LEU A 140 7.63 2.60 2.80
C LEU A 140 8.90 1.74 2.92
N LYS A 141 10.05 2.23 2.43
CA LYS A 141 11.33 1.51 2.53
C LYS A 141 11.73 1.28 3.98
N TYR A 142 11.54 2.28 4.84
CA TYR A 142 11.83 2.17 6.27
C TYR A 142 10.95 1.11 6.95
N GLU A 143 9.65 1.10 6.70
CA GLU A 143 8.74 0.13 7.35
C GLU A 143 9.04 -1.30 6.89
N LYS A 144 9.39 -1.50 5.61
CA LYS A 144 9.85 -2.81 5.09
C LYS A 144 11.15 -3.29 5.71
N GLU A 145 12.11 -2.39 5.94
CA GLU A 145 13.37 -2.73 6.60
C GLU A 145 13.14 -3.12 8.06
N LYS A 146 12.23 -2.39 8.74
CA LYS A 146 11.84 -2.66 10.11
C LYS A 146 11.17 -4.02 10.26
N GLU A 147 10.23 -4.37 9.39
CA GLU A 147 9.56 -5.68 9.36
C GLU A 147 10.56 -6.82 9.22
N LYS A 148 11.50 -6.74 8.27
CA LYS A 148 12.57 -7.74 8.08
C LYS A 148 13.50 -7.87 9.28
N GLU A 149 13.75 -6.77 10.00
CA GLU A 149 14.56 -6.81 11.21
C GLU A 149 13.83 -7.53 12.35
N GLU A 150 12.53 -7.29 12.50
CA GLU A 150 11.67 -7.97 13.48
C GLU A 150 11.58 -9.47 13.19
N GLU A 151 11.39 -9.87 11.93
CA GLU A 151 11.43 -11.28 11.50
C GLU A 151 12.76 -11.95 11.85
N ARG A 152 13.91 -11.31 11.56
CA ARG A 152 15.23 -11.86 11.92
C ARG A 152 15.42 -12.04 13.43
N LYS A 153 14.90 -11.10 14.24
CA LYS A 153 14.95 -11.22 15.71
C LYS A 153 14.09 -12.38 16.20
N ASN A 154 12.90 -12.56 15.61
CA ASN A 154 11.99 -13.65 15.93
C ASN A 154 12.60 -15.02 15.58
N ASP A 155 13.23 -15.16 14.42
CA ASP A 155 13.92 -16.39 14.02
C ASP A 155 15.12 -16.72 14.93
N THR A 156 15.90 -15.71 15.31
CA THR A 156 17.03 -15.89 16.22
C THR A 156 16.56 -16.34 17.60
N LYS A 157 15.47 -15.75 18.12
CA LYS A 157 14.86 -16.15 19.39
C LYS A 157 14.34 -17.59 19.34
N LYS A 158 13.65 -17.98 18.26
CA LYS A 158 13.14 -19.35 18.07
C LYS A 158 14.26 -20.40 18.04
N ARG A 159 15.41 -20.07 17.44
CA ARG A 159 16.60 -20.94 17.45
C ARG A 159 17.21 -21.06 18.85
N ALA A 160 17.26 -19.98 19.62
CA ALA A 160 17.76 -20.00 21.00
C ALA A 160 16.87 -20.85 21.92
N ASP A 161 15.54 -20.68 21.83
CA ASP A 161 14.57 -21.41 22.67
C ASP A 161 14.56 -22.93 22.36
N SER A 162 14.78 -23.32 21.09
CA SER A 162 14.84 -24.73 20.69
C SER A 162 16.10 -25.45 21.20
N SER A 163 17.18 -24.72 21.49
CA SER A 163 18.42 -25.31 22.02
C SER A 163 18.41 -25.49 23.55
N GLY A 164 17.40 -24.95 24.25
CA GLY A 164 17.25 -25.06 25.70
C GLY A 164 16.40 -26.22 26.20
N ASN A 165 15.74 -26.98 25.31
CA ASN A 165 14.81 -28.05 25.69
C ASN A 165 15.32 -29.46 25.30
N GLY A 166 16.60 -29.71 25.58
CA GLY A 166 17.31 -30.94 25.23
C GLY A 166 18.30 -31.41 26.29
N VAL A 167 17.92 -31.43 27.57
CA VAL A 167 18.58 -32.25 28.60
C VAL A 167 17.48 -32.92 29.43
N VAL A 168 17.01 -34.08 28.96
CA VAL A 168 16.44 -35.08 29.87
C VAL A 168 17.61 -35.96 30.28
N ASP A 169 18.11 -35.78 31.49
CA ASP A 169 18.99 -36.73 32.16
C ASP A 169 18.20 -38.03 32.36
N GLN A 170 18.41 -39.03 31.48
CA GLN A 170 17.95 -40.39 31.74
C GLN A 170 19.16 -41.24 32.15
N GLN A 171 19.37 -41.27 33.46
CA GLN A 171 20.37 -42.07 34.14
C GLN A 171 20.05 -43.58 34.00
N TYR A 172 21.08 -44.35 33.67
CA TYR A 172 21.13 -45.81 33.57
C TYR A 172 20.67 -46.53 34.85
N ALA A 173 19.85 -47.57 34.69
CA ALA A 173 19.84 -48.76 35.53
C ALA A 173 19.74 -49.98 34.59
N GLY A 174 20.70 -50.89 34.70
CA GLY A 174 20.92 -51.96 33.73
C GLY A 174 19.88 -53.08 33.74
N GLU A 175 19.89 -53.90 32.70
CA GLU A 175 20.30 -55.31 32.77
C GLU A 175 20.48 -55.85 31.35
N VAL A 176 21.39 -56.81 31.20
CA VAL A 176 21.82 -57.43 29.94
C VAL A 176 20.77 -58.45 29.49
N MET A 177 20.38 -58.44 28.22
CA MET A 177 20.20 -59.70 27.49
C MET A 177 20.37 -59.55 25.97
N VAL A 178 21.06 -60.55 25.44
CA VAL A 178 21.51 -60.80 24.06
C VAL A 178 20.35 -61.33 23.21
N MET A 179 20.33 -61.02 21.91
CA MET A 179 20.11 -61.93 20.73
C MET A 179 19.76 -61.10 19.49
N VAL A 180 20.66 -61.02 18.48
CA VAL A 180 20.74 -61.81 17.22
C VAL A 180 19.68 -61.41 16.16
N PRO A 181 20.06 -61.16 14.88
CA PRO A 181 19.25 -60.43 13.92
C PRO A 181 18.40 -61.35 13.03
N GLN A 182 17.32 -60.83 12.44
CA GLN A 182 16.77 -61.38 11.20
C GLN A 182 16.05 -60.32 10.34
N SER A 183 16.24 -60.50 9.04
CA SER A 183 15.76 -59.75 7.88
C SER A 183 14.24 -59.68 7.78
N THR A 184 13.70 -58.68 7.07
CA THR A 184 12.98 -58.86 5.78
C THR A 184 12.40 -57.53 5.25
N GLU A 185 12.76 -57.24 4.00
CA GLU A 185 11.89 -56.78 2.89
C GLU A 185 11.27 -55.36 2.86
N ALA A 186 11.55 -54.70 1.73
CA ALA A 186 10.87 -53.54 1.14
C ALA A 186 9.62 -54.00 0.32
N PRO A 187 9.09 -53.24 -0.68
CA PRO A 187 8.53 -51.87 -0.73
C PRO A 187 7.05 -51.90 -1.27
N ARG A 188 6.54 -50.75 -1.77
CA ARG A 188 5.35 -50.50 -2.64
C ARG A 188 4.04 -50.14 -1.91
N LYS A 189 3.13 -49.31 -2.41
CA LYS A 189 2.93 -48.60 -3.70
C LYS A 189 1.76 -47.59 -3.54
N LEU A 190 1.74 -46.54 -4.38
CA LEU A 190 0.64 -46.05 -5.28
C LEU A 190 -0.81 -46.09 -4.73
N GLU A 191 -1.66 -45.05 -4.78
CA GLU A 191 -2.24 -44.25 -5.88
C GLU A 191 -3.02 -43.09 -5.17
N GLY A 192 -3.23 -41.88 -5.69
CA GLY A 192 -3.82 -41.52 -6.97
C GLY A 192 -5.35 -41.41 -6.84
N GLN A 193 -5.92 -40.19 -6.76
CA GLN A 193 -7.27 -39.94 -7.33
C GLN A 193 -7.57 -38.44 -7.50
N GLN A 194 -7.92 -38.08 -8.73
CA GLN A 194 -8.57 -36.84 -9.15
C GLN A 194 -10.10 -36.92 -8.96
N ALA A 195 -10.73 -35.77 -8.75
CA ALA A 195 -12.09 -35.41 -9.19
C ALA A 195 -12.21 -33.87 -9.01
N GLY A 196 -12.72 -33.02 -9.89
CA GLY A 196 -13.57 -33.21 -11.08
C GLY A 196 -14.91 -32.49 -10.84
N GLU A 197 -15.10 -31.31 -11.47
CA GLU A 197 -16.36 -30.64 -11.88
C GLU A 197 -17.46 -30.33 -10.82
N SER A 198 -18.39 -29.38 -10.94
CA SER A 198 -18.71 -28.21 -11.80
C SER A 198 -19.93 -27.49 -11.12
N HIS A 199 -20.59 -26.55 -11.83
CA HIS A 199 -21.82 -25.76 -11.51
C HIS A 199 -21.62 -24.43 -10.77
N VAL A 200 -21.71 -23.25 -11.42
CA VAL A 200 -22.83 -22.54 -12.12
C VAL A 200 -23.90 -21.97 -11.17
N ALA A 201 -23.74 -20.67 -10.84
CA ALA A 201 -24.69 -19.51 -10.82
C ALA A 201 -26.16 -19.65 -10.32
N PRO A 202 -26.95 -18.57 -10.11
CA PRO A 202 -26.67 -17.15 -9.76
C PRO A 202 -27.60 -16.58 -8.64
N SER A 203 -27.43 -15.28 -8.35
CA SER A 203 -28.43 -14.29 -7.87
C SER A 203 -28.80 -14.32 -6.38
N GLU A 204 -28.56 -13.20 -5.68
CA GLU A 204 -29.63 -12.45 -4.98
C GLU A 204 -29.30 -10.95 -4.97
N THR A 205 -30.21 -10.20 -5.57
CA THR A 205 -30.37 -8.75 -5.55
C THR A 205 -30.81 -8.28 -4.16
N VAL A 206 -30.05 -7.37 -3.54
CA VAL A 206 -30.61 -6.51 -2.48
C VAL A 206 -30.64 -5.08 -3.01
N SER A 207 -31.86 -4.71 -3.38
CA SER A 207 -32.32 -3.38 -3.69
C SER A 207 -32.45 -2.60 -2.38
N GLN A 208 -31.64 -1.55 -2.17
CA GLN A 208 -31.93 -0.52 -1.16
C GLN A 208 -32.02 0.85 -1.84
N LYS A 209 -33.26 1.10 -2.26
CA LYS A 209 -34.03 2.34 -2.20
C LYS A 209 -33.24 3.64 -1.97
N GLN A 210 -33.26 4.47 -3.01
CA GLN A 210 -33.04 5.91 -2.98
C GLN A 210 -33.95 6.60 -1.96
N ASP A 211 -33.37 7.44 -1.12
CA ASP A 211 -34.03 8.64 -0.62
C ASP A 211 -33.24 9.86 -1.14
N GLN A 212 -33.87 10.55 -2.09
CA GLN A 212 -33.42 11.84 -2.60
C GLN A 212 -33.74 12.91 -1.57
N ALA A 213 -32.72 13.47 -0.92
CA ALA A 213 -32.81 14.75 -0.24
C ALA A 213 -31.82 15.71 -0.89
N SER A 214 -32.32 16.42 -1.89
CA SER A 214 -31.67 17.61 -2.46
C SER A 214 -31.52 18.65 -1.35
N THR A 215 -30.30 18.85 -0.85
CA THR A 215 -29.95 20.04 -0.07
C THR A 215 -28.79 20.72 -0.77
N GLN A 216 -29.12 21.75 -1.55
CA GLN A 216 -28.16 22.70 -2.07
C GLN A 216 -27.48 23.38 -0.88
N VAL A 217 -26.18 23.14 -0.71
CA VAL A 217 -25.34 23.96 0.16
C VAL A 217 -24.75 25.08 -0.71
N PRO A 218 -25.05 26.36 -0.44
CA PRO A 218 -24.44 27.46 -1.18
C PRO A 218 -22.96 27.57 -0.82
N LEU A 219 -22.13 27.64 -1.85
CA LEU A 219 -20.70 27.95 -1.78
C LEU A 219 -20.55 29.42 -1.36
N GLN A 220 -20.54 29.70 -0.05
CA GLN A 220 -20.17 31.01 0.48
C GLN A 220 -18.64 31.09 0.56
N VAL A 221 -18.04 31.65 -0.48
CA VAL A 221 -16.65 32.12 -0.45
C VAL A 221 -16.62 33.35 0.46
N SER A 222 -16.21 33.18 1.72
CA SER A 222 -15.84 34.29 2.60
C SER A 222 -14.48 34.82 2.14
N LEU A 223 -14.50 35.84 1.29
CA LEU A 223 -13.33 36.67 1.00
C LEU A 223 -13.26 37.78 2.06
N GLU A 224 -12.09 37.92 2.70
CA GLU A 224 -11.82 39.03 3.61
C GLU A 224 -11.84 40.38 2.85
N PRO A 225 -12.29 41.47 3.49
CA PRO A 225 -12.49 42.76 2.83
C PRO A 225 -11.23 43.40 2.23
N ASP A 226 -10.04 42.92 2.59
CA ASP A 226 -8.77 43.49 2.14
C ASP A 226 -8.35 43.01 0.73
N GLU A 227 -8.92 41.91 0.20
CA GLU A 227 -8.57 41.40 -1.14
C GLU A 227 -9.36 42.06 -2.29
N VAL A 228 -10.53 42.65 -2.00
CA VAL A 228 -11.37 43.29 -3.04
C VAL A 228 -10.72 44.57 -3.58
N LEU A 229 -9.90 45.26 -2.78
CA LEU A 229 -9.26 46.52 -3.16
C LEU A 229 -8.10 46.33 -4.17
N LEU A 230 -7.45 45.16 -4.16
CA LEU A 230 -6.35 44.86 -5.09
C LEU A 230 -6.84 44.48 -6.49
N LEU A 231 -8.07 43.96 -6.62
CA LEU A 231 -8.62 43.59 -7.93
C LEU A 231 -9.23 44.77 -8.71
N GLN A 232 -9.63 45.85 -8.04
CA GLN A 232 -10.17 47.04 -8.70
C GLN A 232 -9.09 48.01 -9.24
N THR A 233 -7.83 47.86 -8.83
CA THR A 233 -6.74 48.76 -9.26
C THR A 233 -6.02 48.31 -10.54
N GLN A 234 -6.22 47.06 -11.01
CA GLN A 234 -5.58 46.57 -12.25
C GLN A 234 -6.42 46.71 -13.53
N THR A 235 -7.66 47.20 -13.46
CA THR A 235 -8.54 47.37 -14.64
C THR A 235 -8.63 48.81 -15.17
N ARG A 236 -7.77 49.72 -14.71
CA ARG A 236 -7.58 51.06 -15.31
C ARG A 236 -6.14 51.26 -15.74
N VAL A 237 -5.76 50.64 -16.86
CA VAL A 237 -4.75 51.15 -17.81
C VAL A 237 -5.25 50.83 -19.21
#